data_AF-A0A942ITF5-F1
#
_entry.id   AF-A0A942ITF5-F1
#
_cell.length_a   1.000
_cell.length_b   1.000
_cell.length_c   1.000
_cell.angle_alpha   90.00
_cell.angle_beta   90.00
_cell.angle_gamma   90.00
#
_symmetry.space_group_name_H-M   'P 1'
#
loop_
_entity.id
_entity.type
_entity.pdbx_description
1 polymer ?
#
loop_
_entity_poly.entity_id
_entity_poly.type
_entity_poly.pdbx_seq_one_letter_code
_entity_poly.pdbx_strand_id
1 'polypeptide(L)'
;MNWMVQAQQRAAKHPTIVKLRSSAKRHRQESSNNLAHSASDIREHAMWAQQFDATANRLEMEMVAKAGVEAGEWKSYLVGHNREVGSYIQVMTDQGWNPDYFWCEDPQPVSAESAALM
;
A
#
# COMPACT_ATOMS: atom_id res chain seq x y z
N MET A 1 20.39 14.81 5.24
CA MET A 1 18.92 14.59 5.32
C MET A 1 18.66 13.16 4.86
N ASN A 2 17.96 12.34 5.63
CA ASN A 2 17.79 10.90 5.35
C ASN A 2 16.99 10.71 4.03
N TRP A 3 17.51 9.90 3.10
CA TRP A 3 16.87 9.62 1.80
C TRP A 3 15.44 9.09 1.98
N MET A 4 15.22 8.26 3.01
CA MET A 4 13.93 7.66 3.31
C MET A 4 12.90 8.72 3.68
N VAL A 5 13.29 9.69 4.52
CA VAL A 5 12.42 10.82 4.90
C VAL A 5 12.08 11.68 3.69
N GLN A 6 13.05 11.92 2.80
CA GLN A 6 12.79 12.67 1.56
C GLN A 6 11.85 11.90 0.63
N ALA A 7 12.02 10.58 0.50
CA ALA A 7 11.18 9.74 -0.32
C ALA A 7 9.74 9.71 0.19
N GLN A 8 9.55 9.55 1.51
CA GLN A 8 8.25 9.62 2.17
C GLN A 8 7.58 10.99 1.96
N GLN A 9 8.34 12.08 2.10
CA GLN A 9 7.82 13.43 1.86
C GLN A 9 7.44 13.66 0.38
N ARG A 10 8.19 13.10 -0.56
CA ARG A 10 7.86 13.15 -2.00
C ARG A 10 6.61 12.35 -2.29
N ALA A 11 6.50 11.14 -1.76
CA ALA A 11 5.33 10.28 -1.92
C ALA A 11 4.07 10.94 -1.35
N ALA A 12 4.14 11.52 -0.14
CA ALA A 12 3.05 12.24 0.50
C ALA A 12 2.55 13.46 -0.30
N LYS A 13 3.41 14.03 -1.15
CA LYS A 13 3.09 15.18 -2.02
C LYS A 13 2.81 14.76 -3.47
N HIS A 14 2.90 13.47 -3.79
CA HIS A 14 2.77 13.00 -5.17
C HIS A 14 1.32 13.18 -5.65
N PRO A 15 1.07 13.86 -6.78
CA PRO A 15 -0.29 14.23 -7.21
C PRO A 15 -1.26 13.05 -7.29
N THR A 16 -0.79 11.90 -7.79
CA THR A 16 -1.61 10.69 -7.89
C THR A 16 -1.99 10.13 -6.52
N ILE A 17 -1.04 10.09 -5.59
CA ILE A 17 -1.26 9.55 -4.23
C ILE A 17 -2.21 10.47 -3.46
N VAL A 18 -2.00 11.78 -3.55
CA VAL A 18 -2.89 12.79 -2.96
C VAL A 18 -4.31 12.65 -3.51
N LYS A 19 -4.46 12.47 -4.83
CA LYS A 19 -5.76 12.25 -5.46
C LYS A 19 -6.43 10.96 -4.94
N LEU A 20 -5.70 9.84 -4.90
CA LEU A 20 -6.22 8.56 -4.40
C LEU A 20 -6.67 8.67 -2.94
N ARG A 21 -5.85 9.23 -2.05
CA ARG A 21 -6.22 9.44 -0.64
C ARG A 21 -7.42 10.37 -0.49
N SER A 22 -7.53 11.40 -1.34
CA SER A 22 -8.68 12.31 -1.35
C SER A 22 -9.96 11.60 -1.81
N SER A 23 -9.87 10.76 -2.85
CA SER A 23 -10.97 9.90 -3.29
C SER A 23 -11.39 8.92 -2.20
N ALA A 24 -10.44 8.23 -1.56
CA ALA A 24 -10.73 7.33 -0.44
C ALA A 24 -11.49 8.05 0.68
N LYS A 25 -11.03 9.24 1.08
CA LYS A 25 -11.72 10.07 2.08
C LYS A 25 -13.15 10.41 1.67
N ARG A 26 -13.37 10.81 0.41
CA ARG A 26 -14.71 11.11 -0.10
C ARG A 26 -15.63 9.90 -0.02
N HIS A 27 -15.18 8.74 -0.49
CA HIS A 27 -15.98 7.51 -0.45
C HIS A 27 -16.28 7.05 0.99
N ARG A 28 -15.34 7.19 1.94
CA ARG A 28 -15.64 6.94 3.37
C ARG A 28 -16.71 7.91 3.90
N GLN A 29 -16.64 9.18 3.52
CA GLN A 29 -17.64 10.17 3.93
C GLN A 29 -19.01 9.86 3.34
N GLU A 30 -19.09 9.46 2.08
CA GLU A 30 -20.33 9.04 1.41
C GLU A 30 -20.90 7.77 2.06
N SER A 31 -20.06 6.80 2.42
CA SER A 31 -20.48 5.60 3.18
C SER A 31 -21.05 5.98 4.56
N SER A 32 -20.44 6.94 5.25
CA SER A 32 -20.81 7.40 6.60
C SER A 32 -22.06 8.31 6.62
N ASN A 33 -22.23 9.17 5.63
CA ASN A 33 -23.29 10.19 5.60
C ASN A 33 -24.71 9.64 5.37
N ASN A 34 -24.88 8.35 5.11
CA ASN A 34 -26.10 7.86 4.48
C ASN A 34 -27.21 7.42 5.46
N LEU A 35 -28.12 8.37 5.74
CA LEU A 35 -29.49 8.12 6.21
C LEU A 35 -30.48 7.79 5.06
N ALA A 36 -30.07 7.83 3.78
CA ALA A 36 -30.97 7.79 2.62
C ALA A 36 -30.63 6.75 1.51
N HIS A 37 -29.58 5.94 1.66
CA HIS A 37 -29.13 5.00 0.62
C HIS A 37 -29.18 3.53 1.07
N SER A 38 -29.23 2.62 0.09
CA SER A 38 -29.35 1.19 0.34
C SER A 38 -28.05 0.63 0.96
N ALA A 39 -28.14 -0.50 1.67
CA ALA A 39 -26.95 -1.18 2.20
C ALA A 39 -25.94 -1.59 1.11
N SER A 40 -26.38 -1.68 -0.16
CA SER A 40 -25.51 -1.95 -1.31
C SER A 40 -24.59 -0.76 -1.59
N ASP A 41 -25.13 0.46 -1.59
CA ASP A 41 -24.38 1.69 -1.88
C ASP A 41 -23.31 1.92 -0.81
N ILE A 42 -23.66 1.70 0.47
CA ILE A 42 -22.72 1.81 1.60
C ILE A 42 -21.52 0.88 1.41
N ARG A 43 -21.77 -0.38 1.01
CA ARG A 43 -20.71 -1.36 0.75
C ARG A 43 -19.86 -0.98 -0.45
N GLU A 44 -20.49 -0.49 -1.52
CA GLU A 44 -19.77 -0.03 -2.69
C GLU A 44 -18.79 1.09 -2.34
N HIS A 45 -19.25 2.16 -1.69
CA HIS A 45 -18.37 3.25 -1.27
C HIS A 45 -17.27 2.77 -0.31
N ALA A 46 -17.55 1.82 0.59
CA ALA A 46 -16.53 1.23 1.45
C ALA A 46 -15.45 0.46 0.64
N MET A 47 -15.85 -0.33 -0.35
CA MET A 47 -14.92 -1.04 -1.24
C MET A 47 -14.05 -0.08 -2.05
N TRP A 48 -14.64 0.96 -2.65
CA TRP A 48 -13.89 1.99 -3.38
C TRP A 48 -12.87 2.69 -2.48
N ALA A 49 -13.26 3.03 -1.24
CA ALA A 49 -12.34 3.63 -0.29
C ALA A 49 -11.13 2.73 -0.02
N GLN A 50 -11.36 1.45 0.26
CA GLN A 50 -10.30 0.46 0.50
C GLN A 50 -9.38 0.31 -0.71
N GLN A 51 -9.93 0.20 -1.93
CA GLN A 51 -9.14 0.05 -3.15
C GLN A 51 -8.25 1.28 -3.41
N PHE A 52 -8.77 2.49 -3.18
CA PHE A 52 -7.99 3.72 -3.34
C PHE A 52 -6.88 3.83 -2.30
N ASP A 53 -7.12 3.44 -1.05
CA ASP A 53 -6.08 3.41 -0.01
C ASP A 53 -4.99 2.39 -0.33
N ALA A 54 -5.36 1.16 -0.69
CA ALA A 54 -4.41 0.10 -1.03
C ALA A 54 -3.53 0.51 -2.22
N THR A 55 -4.14 1.11 -3.25
CA THR A 55 -3.40 1.64 -4.41
C THR A 55 -2.46 2.78 -4.01
N ALA A 56 -2.90 3.69 -3.14
CA ALA A 56 -2.06 4.78 -2.65
C ALA A 56 -0.86 4.26 -1.86
N ASN A 57 -1.08 3.32 -0.93
CA ASN A 57 -0.01 2.72 -0.13
C ASN A 57 1.01 1.99 -1.01
N ARG A 58 0.54 1.21 -2.00
CA ARG A 58 1.43 0.52 -2.95
C ARG A 58 2.34 1.50 -3.69
N LEU A 59 1.77 2.60 -4.19
CA LEU A 59 2.54 3.63 -4.88
C LEU A 59 3.53 4.33 -3.95
N GLU A 60 3.13 4.63 -2.71
CA GLU A 60 4.03 5.22 -1.72
C GLU A 60 5.23 4.31 -1.44
N MET A 61 5.00 3.02 -1.22
CA MET A 61 6.07 2.05 -0.96
C MET A 61 6.97 1.84 -2.17
N GLU A 62 6.40 1.74 -3.37
CA GLU A 62 7.17 1.62 -4.62
C GLU A 62 8.08 2.85 -4.83
N MET A 63 7.58 4.06 -4.55
CA MET A 63 8.38 5.28 -4.62
C MET A 63 9.51 5.30 -3.59
N VAL A 64 9.24 4.86 -2.36
CA VAL A 64 10.28 4.75 -1.32
C VAL A 64 11.34 3.75 -1.76
N ALA A 65 10.94 2.62 -2.34
CA ALA A 65 11.89 1.61 -2.79
C ALA A 65 12.74 2.02 -3.96
N LYS A 66 12.13 2.72 -4.92
CA LYS A 66 12.88 3.36 -5.99
C LYS A 66 13.92 4.34 -5.45
N ALA A 67 13.55 5.17 -4.49
CA ALA A 67 14.48 6.12 -3.87
C ALA A 67 15.62 5.42 -3.10
N GLY A 68 15.35 4.28 -2.45
CA GLY A 68 16.37 3.46 -1.79
C GLY A 68 17.40 2.92 -2.79
N VAL A 69 16.94 2.48 -3.97
CA VAL A 69 17.85 2.08 -5.05
C VAL A 69 18.65 3.25 -5.61
N GLU A 70 18.01 4.40 -5.84
CA GLU A 70 18.69 5.62 -6.32
C GLU A 70 19.73 6.15 -5.32
N ALA A 71 19.49 5.96 -4.02
CA ALA A 71 20.43 6.31 -2.96
C ALA A 71 21.58 5.30 -2.78
N GLY A 72 21.53 4.15 -3.46
CA GLY A 72 22.52 3.08 -3.35
C GLY A 72 22.35 2.18 -2.11
N GLU A 73 21.24 2.29 -1.40
CA GLU A 73 20.95 1.51 -0.18
C GLU A 73 20.48 0.10 -0.54
N TRP A 74 19.74 -0.02 -1.64
CA TRP A 74 19.27 -1.29 -2.20
C TRP A 74 19.80 -1.43 -3.64
N LYS A 75 20.06 -2.68 -4.07
CA LYS A 75 20.49 -2.97 -5.44
C LYS A 75 19.35 -2.90 -6.44
N SER A 76 18.20 -3.42 -6.04
CA SER A 76 16.98 -3.47 -6.84
C SER A 76 15.77 -3.65 -5.93
N TYR A 77 14.59 -3.49 -6.50
CA TYR A 77 13.34 -3.86 -5.87
C TYR A 77 12.43 -4.54 -6.89
N LEU A 78 11.47 -5.31 -6.39
CA LEU A 78 10.37 -5.87 -7.17
C LEU A 78 9.05 -5.56 -6.48
N VAL A 79 8.01 -5.39 -7.29
CA VAL A 79 6.62 -5.27 -6.82
C VAL A 79 5.95 -6.61 -7.05
N GLY A 80 5.47 -7.23 -5.97
CA GLY A 80 4.78 -8.50 -6.01
C GLY A 80 3.34 -8.39 -5.54
N HIS A 81 2.58 -9.46 -5.76
CA HIS A 81 1.21 -9.59 -5.27
C HIS A 81 0.96 -11.01 -4.78
N ASN A 82 0.54 -11.13 -3.53
CA ASN A 82 0.03 -12.34 -2.93
C ASN A 82 -1.50 -12.26 -2.88
N ARG A 83 -2.17 -13.33 -3.31
CA ARG A 83 -3.63 -13.39 -3.43
C ARG A 83 -4.36 -13.23 -2.09
N GLU A 84 -3.75 -13.69 -1.00
CA GLU A 84 -4.36 -13.72 0.34
C GLU A 84 -4.05 -12.45 1.13
N VAL A 85 -2.84 -11.91 0.98
CA VAL A 85 -2.34 -10.82 1.82
C VAL A 85 -2.38 -9.47 1.12
N GLY A 86 -2.08 -9.41 -0.18
CA GLY A 86 -2.05 -8.17 -0.95
C GLY A 86 -0.74 -7.95 -1.70
N SER A 87 -0.47 -6.69 -2.01
CA SER A 87 0.74 -6.24 -2.70
C SER A 87 1.92 -6.13 -1.73
N TYR A 88 3.12 -6.40 -2.23
CA TYR A 88 4.33 -6.22 -1.43
C TYR A 88 5.48 -5.68 -2.27
N ILE A 89 6.46 -5.10 -1.60
CA ILE A 89 7.76 -4.76 -2.16
C ILE A 89 8.80 -5.70 -1.56
N GLN A 90 9.60 -6.33 -2.42
CA GLN A 90 10.81 -7.04 -2.00
C GLN A 90 12.03 -6.30 -2.53
N VAL A 91 13.07 -6.20 -1.70
CA VAL A 91 14.29 -5.43 -2.02
C VAL A 91 15.50 -6.36 -2.05
N MET A 92 16.44 -6.09 -2.95
CA MET A 92 17.73 -6.78 -2.99
C MET A 92 18.79 -5.91 -2.30
N THR A 93 19.57 -6.53 -1.44
CA THR A 93 20.72 -5.93 -0.75
C THR A 93 22.02 -6.59 -1.22
N ASP A 94 23.15 -6.21 -0.63
CA ASP A 94 24.43 -6.90 -0.84
C ASP A 94 24.43 -8.37 -0.40
N GLN A 95 23.59 -8.72 0.55
CA GLN A 95 23.45 -10.09 1.06
C GLN A 95 22.44 -10.92 0.25
N GLY A 96 21.85 -10.34 -0.80
CA GLY A 96 20.81 -10.96 -1.62
C GLY A 96 19.43 -10.36 -1.37
N TRP A 97 18.39 -11.07 -1.81
CA TRP A 97 17.01 -10.67 -1.59
C TRP A 97 16.69 -10.66 -0.10
N ASN A 98 16.09 -9.57 0.38
CA ASN A 98 15.60 -9.49 1.74
C ASN A 98 14.54 -10.61 1.95
N PRO A 99 14.70 -11.49 2.95
CA PRO A 99 13.69 -12.50 3.27
C PRO A 99 12.38 -11.86 3.74
N ASP A 100 12.43 -10.66 4.31
CA ASP A 100 11.25 -9.96 4.78
C ASP A 100 10.63 -9.09 3.68
N TYR A 101 9.33 -9.28 3.44
CA TYR A 101 8.55 -8.48 2.50
C TYR A 101 8.02 -7.20 3.16
N PHE A 102 8.09 -6.09 2.44
CA PHE A 102 7.42 -4.86 2.83
C PHE A 102 6.00 -4.86 2.26
N TRP A 103 5.03 -5.26 3.08
CA TRP A 103 3.62 -5.32 2.69
C TRP A 103 3.01 -3.93 2.56
N CYS A 104 2.31 -3.69 1.45
CA CYS A 104 1.67 -2.40 1.14
C CYS A 104 0.30 -2.25 1.82
N GLU A 105 -0.35 -3.37 2.12
CA GLU A 105 -1.55 -3.50 2.90
C GLU A 105 -1.19 -4.05 4.28
N ASP A 106 -1.96 -3.70 5.32
CA ASP A 106 -1.79 -4.35 6.63
C ASP A 106 -2.12 -5.84 6.45
N PRO A 107 -1.15 -6.76 6.62
CA PRO A 107 -1.43 -8.18 6.51
C PRO A 107 -2.44 -8.51 7.61
N GLN A 108 -3.67 -8.88 7.23
CA GLN A 108 -4.55 -9.49 8.22
C GLN A 108 -3.83 -10.73 8.74
N PRO A 109 -3.86 -11.00 10.06
CA PRO A 109 -3.24 -12.19 10.59
C PRO A 109 -3.83 -13.38 9.83
N VAL A 110 -2.99 -14.04 9.04
CA VAL A 110 -3.33 -15.34 8.46
C VAL A 110 -3.75 -16.21 9.64
N SER A 111 -4.92 -16.83 9.55
CA SER A 111 -5.28 -17.85 10.54
C SER A 111 -4.14 -18.86 10.60
N ALA A 112 -3.86 -19.39 11.79
CA ALA A 112 -2.72 -20.31 12.00
C ALA A 112 -2.72 -21.52 11.03
N GLU A 113 -3.86 -21.83 10.40
CA GLU A 113 -3.99 -22.86 9.37
C GLU A 113 -3.29 -22.50 8.04
N SER A 114 -3.26 -21.22 7.63
CA SER A 114 -2.60 -20.80 6.38
C SER A 114 -1.07 -20.67 6.54
N ALA A 115 -0.58 -20.41 7.74
CA ALA A 115 0.86 -20.30 8.04
C ALA A 115 1.59 -21.68 8.01
N ALA A 116 0.84 -22.79 8.09
CA ALA A 116 1.39 -24.14 8.07
C ALA A 116 1.58 -24.72 6.65
N LEU A 117 1.19 -23.98 5.61
CA LEU A 117 1.21 -24.43 4.21
C LEU A 117 2.22 -23.68 3.31
N MET A 118 2.99 -22.74 3.88
CA MET A 118 4.14 -22.09 3.22
C MET A 118 5.46 -22.61 3.78
#